data_AF-A0A8R7UCE4-F1
#
_entry.id   AF-A0A8R7UCE4-F1
#
_cell.length_a   1.000
_cell.length_b   1.000
_cell.length_c   1.000
_cell.angle_alpha   90.00
_cell.angle_beta   90.00
_cell.angle_gamma   90.00
#
_symmetry.space_group_name_H-M   'P 1'
#
loop_
_entity.id
_entity.type
_entity.pdbx_description
1 polymer ?
#
loop_
_entity_poly.entity_id
_entity_poly.type
_entity_poly.pdbx_seq_one_letter_code
_entity_poly.pdbx_strand_id
1 'polypeptide(L)'
;MYLYNSDQDDSSINLIQAGFHVLPDLYKNNDVHFFIRWTKDYYKSTGCYNLECPGFVPASGAALVPGQAVAPPSTYDRDDRYITISLHTDPNTRDWVLYRDDLHKPSFLGHFPKELCPKLYGIAPGVGWIGFVYYQD
;
A
#
# COMPACT_ATOMS: atom_id res chain seq x y z
N MET A 1 -1.34 5.99 -0.73
CA MET A 1 -2.23 5.86 -1.89
C MET A 1 -3.24 4.76 -1.64
N TYR A 2 -4.48 4.94 -2.06
CA TYR A 2 -5.44 3.84 -2.11
C TYR A 2 -6.28 3.89 -3.39
N LEU A 3 -6.65 2.71 -3.89
CA LEU A 3 -7.48 2.48 -5.06
C LEU A 3 -8.75 1.78 -4.62
N TYR A 4 -9.91 2.27 -5.05
CA TYR A 4 -11.20 1.73 -4.64
C TYR A 4 -12.23 1.80 -5.77
N ASN A 5 -13.24 0.92 -5.74
CA ASN A 5 -14.42 1.07 -6.57
C ASN A 5 -15.44 1.98 -5.89
N SER A 6 -16.07 2.87 -6.67
CA SER A 6 -17.22 3.65 -6.21
C SER A 6 -18.49 2.82 -6.38
N ASP A 7 -18.89 2.10 -5.34
CA ASP A 7 -20.22 1.49 -5.26
C ASP A 7 -21.07 2.24 -4.23
N GLN A 8 -22.39 2.27 -4.44
CA GLN A 8 -23.33 2.88 -3.49
C GLN A 8 -23.50 2.04 -2.20
N ASP A 9 -23.04 0.80 -2.20
CA ASP A 9 -23.05 -0.10 -1.04
C ASP A 9 -21.62 -0.42 -0.60
N ASP A 10 -21.27 0.06 0.60
CA ASP A 10 -20.01 -0.20 1.30
C ASP A 10 -19.72 -1.70 1.44
N SER A 11 -20.73 -2.58 1.42
CA SER A 11 -20.54 -4.05 1.46
C SER A 11 -19.73 -4.61 0.29
N SER A 12 -19.51 -3.77 -0.72
CA SER A 12 -19.02 -4.20 -2.01
C SER A 12 -17.78 -3.40 -2.45
N ILE A 13 -17.22 -2.56 -1.57
CA ILE A 13 -16.00 -1.80 -1.84
C ILE A 13 -14.77 -2.70 -1.68
N ASN A 14 -14.10 -2.92 -2.80
CA ASN A 14 -12.77 -3.45 -2.94
C ASN A 14 -11.78 -2.30 -2.84
N LEU A 15 -10.74 -2.48 -2.05
CA LEU A 15 -9.79 -1.44 -1.72
C LEU A 15 -8.39 -2.05 -1.66
N ILE A 16 -7.44 -1.41 -2.35
CA ILE A 16 -6.00 -1.69 -2.24
C ILE A 16 -5.33 -0.42 -1.74
N GLN A 17 -4.44 -0.55 -0.77
CA GLN A 17 -3.69 0.57 -0.18
C GLN A 17 -2.20 0.22 -0.16
N ALA A 18 -1.37 1.22 -0.45
CA ALA A 18 0.06 1.19 -0.26
C ALA A 18 0.54 2.58 0.18
N GLY A 19 1.42 2.63 1.17
CA GLY A 19 1.91 3.91 1.68
C GLY A 19 2.84 3.76 2.86
N PHE A 20 2.96 4.87 3.60
CA PHE A 20 3.84 4.99 4.75
C PHE A 20 3.04 5.48 5.96
N HIS A 21 3.42 5.03 7.15
CA HIS A 21 2.78 5.39 8.42
C HIS A 21 3.75 5.21 9.58
N VAL A 22 3.40 5.80 10.72
CA VAL A 22 4.02 5.52 12.03
C VAL A 22 2.93 4.86 12.87
N LEU A 23 3.12 3.60 13.25
CA LEU A 23 2.13 2.83 14.02
C LEU A 23 2.79 2.09 15.18
N PRO A 24 3.06 2.78 16.31
CA PRO A 24 3.81 2.23 17.43
C PRO A 24 3.16 1.00 18.06
N ASP A 25 1.83 0.93 18.07
CA ASP A 25 1.09 -0.23 18.58
C ASP A 25 1.45 -1.53 17.85
N LEU A 26 1.76 -1.43 16.54
CA LEU A 26 2.13 -2.59 15.72
C LEU A 26 3.64 -2.87 15.78
N TYR A 27 4.49 -1.84 15.56
CA TYR A 27 5.93 -2.04 15.36
C TYR A 27 6.78 -1.86 16.62
N LYS A 28 6.20 -1.35 17.71
CA LYS A 28 6.87 -1.07 18.99
C LYS A 28 8.05 -0.10 18.86
N ASN A 29 7.98 0.81 17.89
CA ASN A 29 8.91 1.91 17.65
C ASN A 29 8.13 3.11 17.08
N ASN A 30 8.84 4.21 16.81
CA ASN A 30 8.28 5.40 16.15
C ASN A 30 8.84 5.59 14.73
N ASP A 31 9.33 4.51 14.12
CA ASP A 31 9.90 4.58 12.78
C ASP A 31 8.77 4.73 11.74
N VAL A 32 9.09 5.30 10.59
CA VAL A 32 8.17 5.31 9.45
C VAL A 32 8.26 3.94 8.80
N HIS A 33 7.15 3.22 8.70
CA HIS A 33 7.09 1.91 8.06
C HIS A 33 6.38 2.00 6.71
N PHE A 34 6.86 1.24 5.73
CA PHE A 34 6.10 0.98 4.52
C PHE A 34 5.01 -0.05 4.82
N PHE A 35 3.78 0.17 4.34
CA PHE A 35 2.68 -0.76 4.54
C PHE A 35 1.89 -0.98 3.27
N ILE A 36 1.25 -2.15 3.23
CA ILE A 36 0.17 -2.44 2.29
C ILE A 36 -1.07 -2.92 3.04
N ARG A 37 -2.23 -2.70 2.44
CA ARG A 37 -3.50 -3.20 2.95
C ARG A 37 -4.45 -3.49 1.80
N TRP A 38 -5.33 -4.47 1.96
CA TRP A 38 -6.43 -4.66 1.01
C TRP A 38 -7.69 -5.18 1.70
N THR A 39 -8.83 -5.06 1.03
CA THR A 39 -10.13 -5.68 1.41
C THR A 39 -11.02 -5.79 0.17
N LYS A 40 -11.99 -6.72 0.20
CA LYS A 40 -13.03 -6.88 -0.84
C LYS A 40 -14.40 -6.34 -0.43
N ASP A 41 -14.56 -6.00 0.85
CA ASP A 41 -15.84 -5.71 1.50
C ASP A 41 -15.73 -4.58 2.55
N TYR A 42 -14.87 -3.59 2.28
CA TYR A 42 -14.65 -2.44 3.16
C TYR A 42 -14.33 -2.82 4.62
N TYR A 43 -13.48 -3.83 4.81
CA TYR A 43 -13.03 -4.31 6.12
C TYR A 43 -14.12 -4.95 6.99
N LYS A 44 -15.24 -5.38 6.42
CA LYS A 44 -16.32 -6.04 7.16
C LYS A 44 -15.91 -7.44 7.63
N SER A 45 -15.48 -8.29 6.69
CA SER A 45 -15.07 -9.67 6.95
C SER A 45 -13.79 -10.06 6.22
N THR A 46 -13.42 -9.33 5.17
CA THR A 46 -12.19 -9.58 4.41
C THR A 46 -11.18 -8.46 4.60
N GLY A 47 -9.93 -8.84 4.43
CA GLY A 47 -8.83 -7.91 4.26
C GLY A 47 -7.57 -8.45 4.85
N CYS A 48 -6.48 -7.78 4.51
CA CYS A 48 -5.18 -8.13 5.02
C CYS A 48 -4.36 -6.89 5.29
N TYR A 49 -3.56 -6.96 6.36
CA TYR A 49 -2.57 -5.96 6.68
C TYR A 49 -1.18 -6.54 6.43
N ASN A 50 -0.32 -5.80 5.73
CA ASN A 50 1.01 -6.27 5.32
C ASN A 50 0.97 -7.70 4.73
N LEU A 51 1.81 -8.60 5.22
CA LEU A 51 1.92 -9.99 4.77
C LEU A 51 1.32 -10.98 5.79
N GLU A 52 0.43 -10.51 6.67
CA GLU A 52 -0.20 -11.35 7.72
C GLU A 52 -1.10 -12.44 7.14
N CYS A 53 -1.49 -12.29 5.87
CA CYS A 53 -2.33 -13.19 5.11
C CYS A 53 -1.98 -13.12 3.61
N PRO A 54 -2.38 -14.14 2.83
CA PRO A 54 -2.20 -14.11 1.38
C PRO A 54 -2.96 -12.95 0.72
N GLY A 55 -2.36 -12.32 -0.28
CA GLY A 55 -3.04 -11.36 -1.16
C GLY A 55 -2.11 -10.38 -1.86
N PHE A 56 -1.01 -9.99 -1.21
CA PHE A 56 0.12 -9.35 -1.90
C PHE A 56 1.23 -10.38 -2.11
N VAL A 57 1.83 -10.39 -3.29
CA VAL A 57 2.94 -11.29 -3.63
C VAL A 57 4.20 -10.43 -3.80
N PRO A 58 5.12 -10.44 -2.81
CA PRO A 58 6.35 -9.67 -2.88
C PRO A 58 7.27 -10.12 -4.01
N ALA A 59 7.96 -9.18 -4.64
CA ALA A 59 9.00 -9.49 -5.62
C ALA A 59 10.28 -10.00 -4.93
N SER A 60 10.96 -10.96 -5.54
CA SER A 60 12.29 -11.35 -5.09
C SER A 60 13.27 -10.18 -5.28
N GLY A 61 13.99 -9.82 -4.22
CA GLY A 61 14.92 -8.70 -4.24
C GLY A 61 14.27 -7.30 -4.23
N ALA A 62 12.99 -7.20 -3.83
CA ALA A 62 12.31 -5.91 -3.68
C ALA A 62 13.13 -4.96 -2.77
N ALA A 63 13.33 -3.72 -3.22
CA ALA A 63 14.06 -2.69 -2.46
C ALA A 63 13.29 -2.14 -1.25
N LEU A 64 12.05 -2.58 -1.05
CA LEU A 64 11.18 -2.22 0.06
C LEU A 64 10.10 -3.31 0.22
N VAL A 65 9.92 -3.84 1.43
CA VAL A 65 8.91 -4.87 1.72
C VAL A 65 7.87 -4.38 2.74
N PRO A 66 6.61 -4.84 2.68
CA PRO A 66 5.60 -4.43 3.67
C PRO A 66 6.02 -4.70 5.10
N GLY A 67 5.80 -3.73 5.99
CA GLY A 67 6.24 -3.73 7.37
C GLY A 67 7.68 -3.29 7.58
N GLN A 68 8.48 -3.03 6.53
CA GLN A 68 9.85 -2.58 6.68
C GLN A 68 9.92 -1.13 7.16
N ALA A 69 10.80 -0.86 8.14
CA ALA A 69 11.16 0.49 8.55
C ALA A 69 11.93 1.21 7.43
N VAL A 70 11.56 2.45 7.17
CA VAL A 70 12.22 3.33 6.20
C VAL A 70 13.28 4.14 6.93
N ALA A 71 14.51 4.08 6.43
CA ALA A 71 15.63 4.81 6.99
C ALA A 71 16.52 5.42 5.89
N PRO A 72 17.17 6.56 6.17
CA PRO A 72 16.95 7.40 7.36
C PRO A 72 15.64 8.21 7.24
N PRO A 73 15.02 8.60 8.37
CA PRO A 73 13.83 9.45 8.36
C PRO A 73 14.17 10.91 8.01
N SER A 74 13.15 11.69 7.66
CA SER A 74 13.27 13.14 7.57
C SER A 74 13.61 13.73 8.93
N THR A 75 14.40 14.81 8.95
CA THR A 75 14.77 15.55 10.16
C THR A 75 14.27 16.98 10.04
N TYR A 76 13.47 17.41 11.03
CA TYR A 76 12.91 18.76 11.07
C TYR A 76 14.02 19.82 10.96
N ASP A 77 13.77 20.85 10.14
CA ASP A 77 14.71 21.94 9.82
C ASP A 77 16.08 21.51 9.29
N ARG A 78 16.20 20.29 8.73
CA ARG A 78 17.49 19.78 8.24
C ARG A 78 17.40 19.05 6.90
N ASP A 79 16.86 17.84 6.89
CA ASP A 79 16.93 16.93 5.75
C ASP A 79 15.55 16.34 5.48
N ASP A 80 14.97 16.68 4.33
CA ASP A 80 13.75 16.04 3.83
C ASP A 80 14.11 14.78 3.05
N ARG A 81 13.39 13.69 3.33
CA ARG A 81 13.51 12.41 2.64
C ARG A 81 12.19 12.04 2.00
N TYR A 82 12.25 11.54 0.77
CA TYR A 82 11.08 11.16 0.00
C TYR A 82 11.28 9.76 -0.57
N ILE A 83 10.19 9.00 -0.63
CA ILE A 83 10.09 7.76 -1.38
C ILE A 83 8.90 7.91 -2.32
N THR A 84 9.11 7.61 -3.59
CA THR A 84 8.05 7.64 -4.59
C THR A 84 7.63 6.21 -4.87
N ILE A 85 6.35 5.93 -4.70
CA ILE A 85 5.75 4.64 -5.07
C ILE A 85 4.68 4.85 -6.12
N SER A 86 4.56 3.91 -7.04
CA SER A 86 3.47 3.86 -8.02
C SER A 86 2.77 2.51 -7.95
N LEU A 87 1.46 2.56 -8.21
CA LEU A 87 0.58 1.40 -8.26
C LEU A 87 -0.21 1.52 -9.55
N HIS A 88 0.00 0.58 -10.47
CA HIS A 88 -0.63 0.58 -11.78
C HIS A 88 -0.94 -0.85 -12.20
N THR A 89 -1.77 -1.02 -13.23
CA THR A 89 -2.11 -2.35 -13.74
C THR A 89 -1.06 -2.85 -14.74
N ASP A 90 -0.62 -4.10 -14.62
CA ASP A 90 0.12 -4.78 -15.68
C ASP A 90 -0.82 -5.12 -16.85
N PRO A 91 -0.56 -4.65 -18.09
CA PRO A 91 -1.44 -4.93 -19.22
C PRO A 91 -1.53 -6.42 -19.59
N ASN A 92 -0.54 -7.23 -19.25
CA ASN A 92 -0.49 -8.66 -19.59
C ASN A 92 -1.24 -9.51 -18.57
N THR A 93 -0.93 -9.35 -17.29
CA THR A 93 -1.54 -10.18 -16.23
C THR A 93 -2.85 -9.59 -15.71
N ARG A 94 -3.00 -8.26 -15.78
CA ARG A 94 -4.05 -7.43 -15.18
C ARG A 94 -3.95 -7.29 -13.66
N ASP A 95 -2.81 -7.68 -13.09
CA ASP A 95 -2.51 -7.49 -11.68
C ASP A 95 -2.19 -6.02 -11.37
N TRP A 96 -2.40 -5.63 -10.12
CA TRP A 96 -1.95 -4.32 -9.63
C TRP A 96 -0.50 -4.44 -9.17
N VAL A 97 0.43 -3.89 -9.95
CA VAL A 97 1.86 -3.93 -9.69
C VAL A 97 2.30 -2.69 -8.93
N LEU A 98 3.14 -2.90 -7.90
CA LEU A 98 3.66 -1.85 -7.05
C LEU A 98 5.15 -1.65 -7.30
N TYR A 99 5.57 -0.41 -7.50
CA TYR A 99 6.96 -0.02 -7.72
C TYR A 99 7.43 1.05 -6.73
N ARG A 100 8.75 1.09 -6.50
CA ARG A 100 9.47 2.23 -5.94
C ARG A 100 10.26 2.92 -7.04
N ASP A 101 9.96 4.19 -7.28
CA ASP A 101 10.37 4.92 -8.48
C ASP A 101 11.46 5.98 -8.22
N ASP A 102 11.74 6.32 -6.96
CA ASP A 102 12.78 7.32 -6.59
C ASP A 102 14.22 6.81 -6.71
N LEU A 103 14.41 5.53 -7.06
CA LEU A 103 15.71 4.89 -7.20
C LEU A 103 16.29 5.10 -8.61
N HIS A 104 17.62 4.94 -8.75
CA HIS A 104 18.29 4.99 -10.07
C HIS A 104 17.68 4.01 -11.09
N LYS A 105 17.22 2.85 -10.61
CA LYS A 105 16.40 1.90 -11.36
C LYS A 105 15.13 1.63 -10.54
N PRO A 106 13.93 1.82 -11.11
CA PRO A 106 12.70 1.48 -10.41
C PRO A 106 12.71 0.04 -9.92
N SER A 107 12.35 -0.17 -8.65
CA SER A 107 12.27 -1.49 -8.06
C SER A 107 10.84 -1.99 -8.12
N PHE A 108 10.62 -3.11 -8.79
CA PHE A 108 9.38 -3.87 -8.62
C PHE A 108 9.30 -4.38 -7.18
N LEU A 109 8.24 -4.01 -6.45
CA LEU A 109 8.07 -4.39 -5.05
C LEU A 109 7.20 -5.64 -4.90
N GLY A 110 6.32 -5.88 -5.86
CA GLY A 110 5.37 -7.00 -5.86
C GLY A 110 4.05 -6.63 -6.51
N HIS A 111 3.07 -7.51 -6.41
CA HIS A 111 1.76 -7.29 -7.01
C HIS A 111 0.61 -7.81 -6.16
N PHE A 112 -0.57 -7.24 -6.38
CA PHE A 112 -1.85 -7.80 -5.95
C PHE A 112 -2.48 -8.52 -7.14
N PRO A 113 -2.77 -9.83 -7.04
CA PRO A 113 -3.44 -10.56 -8.11
C PRO A 113 -4.79 -9.91 -8.45
N LYS A 114 -5.17 -9.88 -9.73
CA LYS A 114 -6.46 -9.32 -10.16
C LYS A 114 -7.67 -9.97 -9.49
N GLU A 115 -7.58 -11.26 -9.14
CA GLU A 115 -8.64 -12.01 -8.45
C GLU A 115 -8.82 -11.56 -7.00
N LEU A 116 -7.84 -10.83 -6.45
CA LEU A 116 -7.93 -10.30 -5.11
C LEU A 116 -9.05 -9.28 -5.01
N CYS A 117 -9.12 -8.35 -5.96
CA CYS A 117 -10.10 -7.29 -6.01
C CYS A 117 -10.76 -7.22 -7.40
N PRO A 118 -11.71 -8.12 -7.72
CA PRO A 118 -12.26 -8.23 -9.07
C PRO A 118 -12.99 -6.97 -9.54
N LYS A 119 -13.45 -6.11 -8.61
CA LYS A 119 -14.05 -4.81 -8.95
C LYS A 119 -13.04 -3.72 -9.32
N LEU A 120 -11.75 -3.98 -9.16
CA LEU A 120 -10.65 -3.10 -9.57
C LEU A 120 -10.00 -3.61 -10.87
N TYR A 121 -10.76 -4.29 -11.74
CA TYR A 121 -10.22 -4.96 -12.93
C TYR A 121 -9.71 -3.97 -13.99
N GLY A 122 -8.43 -3.61 -13.89
CA GLY A 122 -7.67 -2.81 -14.85
C GLY A 122 -8.07 -1.35 -14.97
N ILE A 123 -9.06 -0.89 -14.20
CA ILE A 123 -9.36 0.52 -13.95
C ILE A 123 -9.75 0.61 -12.48
N ALA A 124 -9.20 1.60 -11.77
CA ALA A 124 -9.70 1.99 -10.46
C ALA A 124 -10.71 3.13 -10.65
N PRO A 125 -11.99 2.95 -10.27
CA PRO A 125 -12.99 4.01 -10.36
C PRO A 125 -12.66 5.24 -9.49
N GLY A 126 -11.89 5.05 -8.41
CA GLY A 126 -11.40 6.12 -7.56
C GLY A 126 -9.97 5.88 -7.08
N VAL A 127 -9.20 6.97 -7.00
CA VAL A 127 -7.88 7.02 -6.38
C VAL A 127 -7.89 8.10 -5.30
N GLY A 128 -7.27 7.83 -4.17
CA GLY A 128 -7.16 8.77 -3.06
C GLY A 128 -5.80 8.75 -2.38
N TRP A 129 -5.49 9.90 -1.78
CA TRP A 129 -4.35 10.11 -0.91
C TRP A 129 -4.89 10.61 0.42
N ILE A 130 -4.51 9.95 1.51
CA ILE A 130 -4.93 10.36 2.84
C ILE A 130 -3.77 10.21 3.80
N GLY A 131 -3.70 11.13 4.76
CA GLY A 131 -2.79 11.09 5.89
C GLY A 131 -3.61 11.33 7.15
N PHE A 132 -3.35 10.55 8.19
CA PHE A 132 -3.95 10.73 9.50
C PHE A 132 -2.84 10.83 10.52
N VAL A 133 -3.03 11.72 11.50
CA VAL A 133 -2.18 11.80 12.68
C VAL A 133 -3.09 11.60 13.88
N TYR A 134 -2.82 10.58 14.68
CA TYR A 134 -3.53 10.31 15.92
C TYR A 134 -2.58 10.59 17.07
N TYR A 135 -3.02 11.45 18.00
CA TYR A 135 -2.38 11.62 19.29
C TYR A 135 -3.21 10.84 20.31
N GLN A 136 -2.56 9.93 21.04
CA GLN A 136 -3.14 9.39 22.28
C GLN A 136 -2.61 10.26 23.41
N ASP A 137 -3.52 10.82 24.21
CA ASP A 137 -3.21 11.59 25.42
C ASP A 137 -2.59 10.72 26.52
#